data_AF-I0ANM1-F1
#
_entry.id   AF-I0ANM1-F1
#
_cell.length_a   1.000
_cell.length_b   1.000
_cell.length_c   1.000
_cell.angle_alpha   90.00
_cell.angle_beta   90.00
_cell.angle_gamma   90.00
#
_symmetry.space_group_name_H-M   'P 1'
#
loop_
_entity.id
_entity.type
_entity.pdbx_description
1 polymer ?
#
loop_
_entity_poly.entity_id
_entity_poly.type
_entity_poly.pdbx_seq_one_letter_code
_entity_poly.pdbx_strand_id
1 'polypeptide(L)'
;MSGKAMLLLISGFTMLFMVVANNFNTVSGRVTDNYVDYFNKTTSHNIAISGANMAANQLFLDSTWNAGYNNIDYQNGKLNVIVQTIDAYKNIKRITSIGVFRKDTSRVEVTFAPSKFSKFAYYSIYEGTNIWWMNKDTVWGPFHTQDKLRAANHPVFYGKASSKGGIQYYTNQATDKPYFYGGYEQGVDLSLPTNGVTALKTPAQNNGLYFNGNNSGQGTVYLKFNGDYLLYRYSTMTPYDSVHLPTAAPNGVIYVDNGIARIQGTVKGAYTIACSGSSSGKGTIWLDDDIIYSKDPRTDPTSTDMLGIVAQSNVWITDNTPNRNNININASIYVQNGGFGAEKYDTRPVSGTINLLGGIIQNTRQAVGTFQNGVIKTGFSKSYRYDTRFMTASPPFFPGTGGFEIVSWYE
;
A
#
# COMPACT_ATOMS: atom_id res chain seq x y z
N MET A 1 -78.36 15.82 -49.42
CA MET A 1 -77.78 15.48 -48.10
C MET A 1 -76.25 15.35 -48.09
N SER A 2 -75.57 15.21 -49.24
CA SER A 2 -74.09 15.02 -49.29
C SER A 2 -73.27 16.25 -48.86
N GLY A 3 -73.70 17.49 -49.17
CA GLY A 3 -72.94 18.70 -48.84
C GLY A 3 -72.79 18.97 -47.33
N LYS A 4 -73.79 18.61 -46.52
CA LYS A 4 -73.72 18.74 -45.05
C LYS A 4 -72.77 17.72 -44.43
N ALA A 5 -72.73 16.49 -44.96
CA ALA A 5 -71.81 15.45 -44.52
C ALA A 5 -70.35 15.79 -44.88
N MET A 6 -70.12 16.38 -46.06
CA MET A 6 -68.79 16.78 -46.52
C MET A 6 -68.21 17.94 -45.69
N LEU A 7 -69.05 18.90 -45.29
CA LEU A 7 -68.69 19.97 -44.35
C LEU A 7 -68.26 19.42 -42.99
N LEU A 8 -69.02 18.50 -42.41
CA LEU A 8 -68.68 17.87 -41.12
C LEU A 8 -67.36 17.08 -41.20
N LEU A 9 -67.11 16.40 -42.32
CA LEU A 9 -65.89 15.64 -42.54
C LEU A 9 -64.67 16.57 -42.67
N ILE A 10 -64.78 17.66 -43.43
CA ILE A 10 -63.71 18.66 -43.56
C ILE A 10 -63.43 19.33 -42.21
N SER A 11 -64.47 19.73 -41.46
CA SER A 11 -64.31 20.29 -40.11
C SER A 11 -63.66 19.31 -39.14
N GLY A 12 -64.06 18.03 -39.19
CA GLY A 12 -63.45 16.97 -38.38
C GLY A 12 -61.97 16.77 -38.68
N PHE A 13 -61.59 16.66 -39.96
CA PHE A 13 -60.18 16.57 -40.37
C PHE A 13 -59.40 17.81 -39.99
N THR A 14 -59.99 19.01 -40.10
CA THR A 14 -59.32 20.27 -39.75
C THR A 14 -59.03 20.34 -38.25
N MET A 15 -59.99 19.97 -37.40
CA MET A 15 -59.75 19.86 -35.95
C MET A 15 -58.69 18.81 -35.63
N LEU A 16 -58.74 17.66 -36.30
CA LEU A 16 -57.79 16.58 -36.08
C LEU A 16 -56.35 16.99 -36.45
N PHE A 17 -56.18 17.64 -37.61
CA PHE A 17 -54.89 18.21 -38.01
C PHE A 17 -54.42 19.33 -37.09
N MET A 18 -55.33 20.16 -36.56
CA MET A 18 -54.98 21.22 -35.62
C MET A 18 -54.46 20.64 -34.29
N VAL A 19 -55.11 19.58 -33.76
CA VAL A 19 -54.66 18.87 -32.56
C VAL A 19 -53.32 18.18 -32.81
N VAL A 20 -53.17 17.51 -33.96
CA VAL A 20 -51.92 16.84 -34.34
C VAL A 20 -50.78 17.84 -34.51
N ALA A 21 -51.01 18.98 -35.17
CA ALA A 21 -50.01 20.04 -35.32
C ALA A 21 -49.61 20.64 -33.97
N ASN A 22 -50.55 20.87 -33.07
CA ASN A 22 -50.24 21.33 -31.71
C ASN A 22 -49.41 20.29 -30.93
N ASN A 23 -49.75 19.01 -31.04
CA ASN A 23 -48.97 17.93 -30.45
C ASN A 23 -47.55 17.84 -31.04
N PHE A 24 -47.38 17.99 -32.35
CA PHE A 24 -46.05 18.03 -32.97
C PHE A 24 -45.22 19.23 -32.49
N ASN A 25 -45.83 20.42 -32.38
CA ASN A 25 -45.15 21.61 -31.88
C ASN A 25 -44.71 21.44 -30.41
N THR A 26 -45.55 20.87 -29.55
CA THR A 26 -45.20 20.61 -28.14
C THR A 26 -44.16 19.50 -27.99
N VAL A 27 -44.20 18.44 -28.81
CA VAL A 27 -43.15 17.41 -28.86
C VAL A 27 -41.84 18.01 -29.34
N SER A 28 -41.85 18.80 -30.42
CA SER A 28 -40.64 19.47 -30.93
C SER A 28 -40.04 20.43 -29.91
N GLY A 29 -40.86 21.17 -29.18
CA GLY A 29 -40.42 22.03 -28.08
C GLY A 29 -39.73 21.21 -26.97
N ARG A 30 -40.39 20.15 -26.49
CA ARG A 30 -39.82 19.26 -25.46
C ARG A 30 -38.53 18.58 -25.91
N VAL A 31 -38.42 18.18 -27.17
CA VAL A 31 -37.19 17.58 -27.71
C VAL A 31 -36.04 18.59 -27.67
N THR A 32 -36.28 19.83 -28.07
CA THR A 32 -35.27 20.90 -27.99
C THR A 32 -34.87 21.19 -26.55
N ASP A 33 -35.83 21.30 -25.63
CA ASP A 33 -35.55 21.55 -24.21
C ASP A 33 -34.75 20.41 -23.58
N ASN A 34 -35.14 19.16 -23.84
CA ASN A 34 -34.41 17.98 -23.39
C ASN A 34 -32.99 17.92 -23.97
N TYR A 35 -32.82 18.28 -25.25
CA TYR A 35 -31.51 18.35 -25.87
C TYR A 35 -30.61 19.41 -25.21
N VAL A 36 -31.15 20.59 -24.92
CA VAL A 36 -30.42 21.67 -24.25
C VAL A 36 -30.06 21.28 -22.80
N ASP A 37 -30.99 20.66 -22.07
CA ASP A 37 -30.77 20.16 -20.71
C ASP A 37 -29.68 19.08 -20.68
N TYR A 38 -29.77 18.08 -21.57
CA TYR A 38 -28.75 17.04 -21.69
C TYR A 38 -27.39 17.62 -22.07
N PHE A 39 -27.36 18.57 -23.00
CA PHE A 39 -26.13 19.27 -23.39
C PHE A 39 -25.53 20.01 -22.19
N ASN A 40 -26.29 20.85 -21.49
CA ASN A 40 -25.78 21.61 -20.36
C ASN A 40 -25.27 20.70 -19.22
N LYS A 41 -26.01 19.63 -18.90
CA LYS A 41 -25.60 18.63 -17.90
C LYS A 41 -24.30 17.94 -18.31
N THR A 42 -24.23 17.47 -19.56
CA THR A 42 -23.02 16.83 -20.10
C THR A 42 -21.83 17.79 -20.09
N THR A 43 -22.01 19.05 -20.47
CA THR A 43 -20.94 20.05 -20.41
C THR A 43 -20.50 20.33 -18.98
N SER A 44 -21.42 20.55 -18.04
CA SER A 44 -21.06 20.75 -16.61
C SER A 44 -20.31 19.55 -16.02
N HIS A 45 -20.71 18.34 -16.38
CA HIS A 45 -20.08 17.10 -15.95
C HIS A 45 -18.67 16.94 -16.56
N ASN A 46 -18.50 17.20 -17.84
CA ASN A 46 -17.19 17.20 -18.50
C ASN A 46 -16.23 18.24 -17.87
N ILE A 47 -16.73 19.43 -17.52
CA ILE A 47 -15.94 20.45 -16.81
C ILE A 47 -15.47 19.89 -15.45
N ALA A 48 -16.36 19.23 -14.69
CA ALA A 48 -16.01 18.64 -13.40
C ALA A 48 -15.00 17.49 -13.53
N ILE A 49 -15.14 16.60 -14.51
CA ILE A 49 -14.15 15.54 -14.78
C ILE A 49 -12.79 16.13 -15.14
N SER A 50 -12.75 17.14 -16.01
CA SER A 50 -11.51 17.82 -16.38
C SER A 50 -10.82 18.42 -15.15
N GLY A 51 -11.59 19.07 -14.27
CA GLY A 51 -11.06 19.62 -13.04
C GLY A 51 -10.52 18.58 -12.07
N ALA A 52 -11.24 17.46 -11.91
CA ALA A 52 -10.79 16.32 -11.12
C ALA A 52 -9.46 15.76 -11.66
N ASN A 53 -9.35 15.56 -12.97
CA ASN A 53 -8.12 15.08 -13.62
C ASN A 53 -6.95 16.07 -13.51
N MET A 54 -7.19 17.37 -13.70
CA MET A 54 -6.16 18.40 -13.53
C MET A 54 -5.61 18.41 -12.10
N ALA A 55 -6.50 18.36 -11.12
CA ALA A 55 -6.12 18.37 -9.71
C ALA A 55 -5.47 17.04 -9.27
N ALA A 56 -5.92 15.91 -9.83
CA ALA A 56 -5.29 14.61 -9.64
C ALA A 56 -3.85 14.61 -10.15
N ASN A 57 -3.61 15.16 -11.34
CA ASN A 57 -2.27 15.31 -11.91
C ASN A 57 -1.40 16.23 -11.04
N GLN A 58 -1.94 17.35 -10.57
CA GLN A 58 -1.20 18.25 -9.69
C GLN A 58 -0.81 17.58 -8.36
N LEU A 59 -1.71 16.80 -7.76
CA LEU A 59 -1.43 16.05 -6.54
C LEU A 59 -0.45 14.89 -6.78
N PHE A 60 -0.45 14.31 -7.98
CA PHE A 60 0.50 13.27 -8.38
C PHE A 60 1.92 13.84 -8.53
N LEU A 61 2.05 15.03 -9.12
CA LEU A 61 3.34 15.72 -9.28
C LEU A 61 3.85 16.33 -7.97
N ASP A 62 2.95 16.90 -7.17
CA ASP A 62 3.24 17.48 -5.87
C ASP A 62 2.26 16.96 -4.80
N SER A 63 2.73 15.99 -4.03
CA SER A 63 1.98 15.37 -2.93
C SER A 63 1.56 16.37 -1.84
N THR A 64 2.21 17.53 -1.73
CA THR A 64 1.91 18.55 -0.73
C THR A 64 0.85 19.55 -1.18
N TRP A 65 0.55 19.60 -2.47
CA TRP A 65 -0.40 20.54 -3.05
C TRP A 65 -1.79 20.44 -2.39
N ASN A 66 -2.33 21.60 -2.03
CA ASN A 66 -3.63 21.77 -1.35
C ASN A 66 -4.40 23.02 -1.81
N ALA A 67 -3.89 23.77 -2.79
CA ALA A 67 -4.46 25.06 -3.18
C ALA A 67 -5.82 24.92 -3.88
N GLY A 68 -6.03 23.84 -4.63
CA GLY A 68 -7.22 23.68 -5.47
C GLY A 68 -7.24 24.65 -6.65
N TYR A 69 -8.42 24.81 -7.24
CA TYR A 69 -8.69 25.77 -8.32
C TYR A 69 -9.94 26.57 -7.97
N ASN A 70 -9.90 27.89 -8.10
CA ASN A 70 -11.02 28.74 -7.75
C ASN A 70 -11.50 29.52 -8.99
N ASN A 71 -12.74 29.27 -9.39
CA ASN A 71 -13.50 29.99 -10.41
C ASN A 71 -12.78 30.16 -11.76
N ILE A 72 -12.15 29.10 -12.26
CA ILE A 72 -11.42 29.11 -13.54
C ILE A 72 -12.42 29.03 -14.70
N ASP A 73 -12.24 29.87 -15.72
CA ASP A 73 -12.98 29.77 -16.97
C ASP A 73 -12.55 28.52 -17.77
N TYR A 74 -13.51 27.63 -18.05
CA TYR A 74 -13.24 26.40 -18.80
C TYR A 74 -14.48 25.98 -19.60
N GLN A 75 -14.32 25.76 -20.92
CA GLN A 75 -15.41 25.40 -21.85
C GLN A 75 -16.66 26.31 -21.76
N ASN A 76 -16.46 27.63 -21.61
CA ASN A 76 -17.55 28.62 -21.41
C ASN A 76 -18.40 28.39 -20.13
N GLY A 77 -17.92 27.55 -19.21
CA GLY A 77 -18.42 27.42 -17.85
C GLY A 77 -17.35 27.79 -16.83
N LYS A 78 -17.63 27.48 -15.57
CA LYS A 78 -16.73 27.70 -14.44
C LYS A 78 -16.31 26.40 -13.80
N LEU A 79 -15.04 26.30 -13.47
CA LEU A 79 -14.46 25.18 -12.76
C LEU A 79 -14.00 25.61 -11.37
N ASN A 80 -14.40 24.84 -10.36
CA ASN A 80 -13.89 24.94 -8.99
C ASN A 80 -13.37 23.58 -8.54
N VAL A 81 -12.26 23.55 -7.82
CA VAL A 81 -11.71 22.34 -7.23
C VAL A 81 -11.23 22.61 -5.82
N ILE A 82 -11.70 21.81 -4.87
CA ILE A 82 -11.36 21.91 -3.46
C ILE A 82 -10.59 20.65 -3.05
N VAL A 83 -9.49 20.82 -2.32
CA VAL A 83 -8.70 19.72 -1.76
C VAL A 83 -8.85 19.72 -0.25
N GLN A 84 -9.23 18.57 0.32
CA GLN A 84 -9.45 18.40 1.77
C GLN A 84 -8.68 17.19 2.27
N THR A 85 -8.12 17.27 3.48
CA THR A 85 -7.56 16.10 4.19
C THR A 85 -8.65 15.50 5.07
N ILE A 86 -9.10 14.28 4.74
CA ILE A 86 -10.19 13.58 5.42
C ILE A 86 -9.70 12.90 6.72
N ASP A 87 -8.50 12.33 6.68
CA ASP A 87 -7.88 11.66 7.82
C ASP A 87 -6.42 12.14 7.93
N ALA A 88 -6.10 12.89 8.99
CA ALA A 88 -4.78 13.43 9.20
C ALA A 88 -3.72 12.36 9.55
N TYR A 89 -4.13 11.25 10.16
CA TYR A 89 -3.23 10.16 10.54
C TYR A 89 -2.91 9.25 9.36
N LYS A 90 -3.93 8.95 8.54
CA LYS A 90 -3.77 8.17 7.30
C LYS A 90 -3.36 9.03 6.11
N ASN A 91 -3.37 10.36 6.27
CA ASN A 91 -3.14 11.37 5.25
C ASN A 91 -4.01 11.14 3.99
N ILE A 92 -5.29 10.80 4.19
CA ILE A 92 -6.24 10.59 3.09
C ILE A 92 -6.69 11.97 2.60
N LYS A 93 -6.57 12.22 1.30
CA LYS A 93 -7.00 13.46 0.65
C LYS A 93 -8.24 13.22 -0.20
N ARG A 94 -9.14 14.19 -0.26
CA ARG A 94 -10.28 14.20 -1.17
C ARG A 94 -10.25 15.45 -2.01
N ILE A 95 -10.39 15.27 -3.31
CA ILE A 95 -10.60 16.31 -4.29
C ILE A 95 -12.09 16.35 -4.59
N THR A 96 -12.71 17.52 -4.46
CA THR A 96 -14.07 17.79 -4.92
C THR A 96 -13.98 18.78 -6.08
N SER A 97 -14.28 18.32 -7.30
CA SER A 97 -14.39 19.17 -8.47
C SER A 97 -15.84 19.51 -8.77
N ILE A 98 -16.11 20.78 -9.03
CA ILE A 98 -17.44 21.31 -9.31
C ILE A 98 -17.37 22.05 -10.65
N GLY A 99 -18.08 21.52 -11.64
CA GLY A 99 -18.24 22.14 -12.94
C GLY A 99 -19.60 22.82 -13.02
N VAL A 100 -19.62 24.10 -13.39
CA VAL A 100 -20.84 24.90 -13.55
C VAL A 100 -20.94 25.34 -15.00
N PHE A 101 -22.05 24.99 -15.66
CA PHE A 101 -22.36 25.47 -16.99
C PHE A 101 -23.79 26.03 -17.01
N ARG A 102 -23.92 27.34 -17.22
CA ARG A 102 -25.19 28.08 -17.11
C ARG A 102 -25.84 27.90 -15.74
N LYS A 103 -26.89 27.07 -15.63
CA LYS A 103 -27.62 26.78 -14.39
C LYS A 103 -27.30 25.38 -13.83
N ASP A 104 -26.70 24.52 -14.64
CA ASP A 104 -26.41 23.14 -14.28
C ASP A 104 -25.05 23.04 -13.59
N THR A 105 -25.02 22.25 -12.52
CA THR A 105 -23.82 22.00 -11.72
C THR A 105 -23.62 20.50 -11.60
N SER A 106 -22.40 20.04 -11.85
CA SER A 106 -21.98 18.65 -11.66
C SER A 106 -20.81 18.58 -10.69
N ARG A 107 -20.72 17.49 -9.92
CA ARG A 107 -19.74 17.32 -8.85
C ARG A 107 -19.06 15.97 -8.98
N VAL A 108 -17.74 15.98 -9.07
CA VAL A 108 -16.91 14.76 -9.08
C VAL A 108 -16.06 14.75 -7.81
N GLU A 109 -16.08 13.64 -7.07
CA GLU A 109 -15.25 13.41 -5.89
C GLU A 109 -14.21 12.33 -6.15
N VAL A 110 -12.94 12.64 -5.88
CA VAL A 110 -11.84 11.69 -6.01
C VAL A 110 -11.11 11.59 -4.68
N THR A 111 -11.02 10.38 -4.12
CA THR A 111 -10.29 10.15 -2.87
C THR A 111 -8.93 9.54 -3.18
N PHE A 112 -7.90 10.04 -2.50
CA PHE A 112 -6.51 9.62 -2.62
C PHE A 112 -6.00 9.11 -1.28
N ALA A 113 -5.25 8.02 -1.31
CA ALA A 113 -4.50 7.52 -0.15
C ALA A 113 -3.00 7.51 -0.46
N PRO A 114 -2.11 7.74 0.53
CA PRO A 114 -0.68 7.61 0.30
C PRO A 114 -0.34 6.16 -0.04
N SER A 115 0.40 5.95 -1.13
CA SER A 115 0.91 4.63 -1.49
C SER A 115 1.97 4.21 -0.48
N LYS A 116 1.85 2.98 0.04
CA LYS A 116 2.73 2.44 1.07
C LYS A 116 3.65 1.35 0.52
N PHE A 117 4.84 1.22 1.09
CA PHE A 117 5.77 0.16 0.72
C PHE A 117 5.27 -1.24 1.10
N SER A 118 4.33 -1.35 2.05
CA SER A 118 3.74 -2.64 2.46
C SER A 118 3.07 -3.38 1.32
N LYS A 119 2.67 -2.68 0.24
CA LYS A 119 2.08 -3.33 -0.94
C LYS A 119 3.03 -4.28 -1.65
N PHE A 120 4.34 -4.13 -1.48
CA PHE A 120 5.31 -5.02 -2.13
C PHE A 120 5.45 -6.33 -1.36
N ALA A 121 5.30 -7.45 -2.08
CA ALA A 121 5.73 -8.74 -1.57
C ALA A 121 7.25 -8.78 -1.39
N TYR A 122 7.95 -8.13 -2.32
CA TYR A 122 9.39 -8.01 -2.27
C TYR A 122 9.86 -6.69 -2.90
N TYR A 123 10.68 -5.95 -2.16
CA TYR A 123 11.33 -4.73 -2.59
C TYR A 123 12.79 -4.73 -2.11
N SER A 124 13.72 -4.35 -2.97
CA SER A 124 15.12 -4.11 -2.60
C SER A 124 15.75 -2.90 -3.30
N ILE A 125 16.64 -2.18 -2.61
CA ILE A 125 17.54 -1.23 -3.27
C ILE A 125 18.67 -1.98 -3.99
N TYR A 126 19.29 -2.92 -3.29
CA TYR A 126 20.46 -3.66 -3.74
C TYR A 126 20.25 -5.17 -3.54
N GLU A 127 20.28 -5.92 -4.65
CA GLU A 127 20.06 -7.38 -4.67
C GLU A 127 21.31 -8.19 -4.34
N GLY A 128 22.50 -7.56 -4.30
CA GLY A 128 23.78 -8.26 -4.26
C GLY A 128 24.36 -8.50 -5.67
N THR A 129 25.67 -8.75 -5.75
CA THR A 129 26.36 -8.98 -7.04
C THR A 129 26.10 -10.36 -7.64
N ASN A 130 25.97 -11.40 -6.81
CA ASN A 130 25.95 -12.80 -7.23
C ASN A 130 24.67 -13.55 -6.82
N ILE A 131 23.58 -12.82 -6.58
CA ILE A 131 22.29 -13.43 -6.21
C ILE A 131 21.36 -13.39 -7.41
N TRP A 132 20.82 -14.56 -7.76
CA TRP A 132 19.98 -14.79 -8.94
C TRP A 132 18.62 -15.33 -8.52
N TRP A 133 17.56 -14.85 -9.18
CA TRP A 133 16.22 -15.42 -9.11
C TRP A 133 16.13 -16.61 -10.07
N MET A 134 15.78 -17.79 -9.57
CA MET A 134 15.86 -19.05 -10.30
C MET A 134 14.47 -19.71 -10.52
N ASN A 135 14.41 -20.79 -11.31
CA ASN A 135 13.17 -21.51 -11.66
C ASN A 135 12.22 -21.87 -10.49
N LYS A 136 12.77 -22.09 -9.29
CA LYS A 136 11.99 -22.43 -8.08
C LYS A 136 11.57 -21.21 -7.28
N ASP A 137 12.04 -20.02 -7.63
CA ASP A 137 11.63 -18.79 -6.99
C ASP A 137 10.32 -18.30 -7.63
N THR A 138 9.31 -18.12 -6.79
CA THR A 138 8.01 -17.58 -7.19
C THR A 138 7.63 -16.41 -6.28
N VAL A 139 7.32 -15.27 -6.88
CA VAL A 139 6.82 -14.10 -6.16
C VAL A 139 5.35 -13.89 -6.52
N TRP A 140 4.48 -14.05 -5.51
CA TRP A 140 3.02 -14.03 -5.70
C TRP A 140 2.40 -12.62 -5.71
N GLY A 141 3.08 -11.62 -5.16
CA GLY A 141 2.61 -10.23 -5.10
C GLY A 141 3.51 -9.26 -5.88
N PRO A 142 3.30 -7.94 -5.71
CA PRO A 142 4.10 -6.93 -6.39
C PRO A 142 5.59 -7.05 -6.04
N PHE A 143 6.42 -6.92 -7.07
CA PHE A 143 7.87 -7.02 -6.99
C PHE A 143 8.52 -5.73 -7.49
N HIS A 144 9.53 -5.24 -6.78
CA HIS A 144 10.35 -4.15 -7.26
C HIS A 144 11.82 -4.31 -6.86
N THR A 145 12.74 -3.88 -7.71
CA THR A 145 14.14 -3.69 -7.32
C THR A 145 14.74 -2.45 -7.97
N GLN A 146 15.50 -1.66 -7.20
CA GLN A 146 16.24 -0.51 -7.74
C GLN A 146 17.56 -0.92 -8.41
N ASP A 147 17.95 -2.19 -8.29
CA ASP A 147 19.09 -2.78 -8.99
C ASP A 147 18.61 -3.49 -10.28
N LYS A 148 19.49 -4.27 -10.89
CA LYS A 148 19.15 -5.21 -11.95
C LYS A 148 18.42 -6.41 -11.38
N LEU A 149 17.29 -6.76 -12.00
CA LEU A 149 16.63 -8.05 -11.78
C LEU A 149 17.46 -9.16 -12.45
N ARG A 150 18.30 -9.84 -11.66
CA ARG A 150 19.13 -10.96 -12.10
C ARG A 150 18.29 -12.24 -12.13
N ALA A 151 18.08 -12.79 -13.33
CA ALA A 151 17.24 -13.97 -13.55
C ALA A 151 18.01 -15.12 -14.22
N ALA A 152 17.69 -16.34 -13.80
CA ALA A 152 18.23 -17.58 -14.35
C ALA A 152 17.14 -18.65 -14.42
N ASN A 153 17.09 -19.47 -15.47
CA ASN A 153 16.16 -20.60 -15.59
C ASN A 153 14.66 -20.24 -15.38
N HIS A 154 14.19 -19.09 -15.85
CA HIS A 154 12.76 -18.72 -15.82
C HIS A 154 12.09 -18.65 -14.43
N PRO A 155 12.48 -17.70 -13.55
CA PRO A 155 11.73 -17.40 -12.32
C PRO A 155 10.32 -16.86 -12.63
N VAL A 156 9.39 -16.99 -11.68
CA VAL A 156 7.97 -16.64 -11.88
C VAL A 156 7.53 -15.46 -11.00
N PHE A 157 6.88 -14.47 -11.61
CA PHE A 157 6.30 -13.31 -10.94
C PHE A 157 4.82 -13.16 -11.31
N TYR A 158 3.94 -13.35 -10.33
CA TYR A 158 2.49 -13.25 -10.54
C TYR A 158 1.95 -11.82 -10.41
N GLY A 159 2.52 -11.02 -9.51
CA GLY A 159 2.19 -9.60 -9.39
C GLY A 159 2.91 -8.73 -10.42
N LYS A 160 2.57 -7.44 -10.44
CA LYS A 160 3.31 -6.43 -11.22
C LYS A 160 4.77 -6.42 -10.76
N ALA A 161 5.69 -6.62 -11.70
CA ALA A 161 7.11 -6.55 -11.45
C ALA A 161 7.70 -5.28 -12.06
N SER A 162 8.63 -4.65 -11.37
CA SER A 162 9.40 -3.55 -11.95
C SER A 162 10.85 -3.56 -11.51
N SER A 163 11.71 -2.93 -12.31
CA SER A 163 13.07 -2.66 -11.87
C SER A 163 13.62 -1.36 -12.45
N LYS A 164 14.49 -0.69 -11.70
CA LYS A 164 15.24 0.46 -12.20
C LYS A 164 16.36 0.03 -13.14
N GLY A 165 17.14 -0.99 -12.75
CA GLY A 165 18.32 -1.45 -13.48
C GLY A 165 18.03 -2.32 -14.71
N GLY A 166 16.78 -2.72 -14.93
CA GLY A 166 16.41 -3.65 -15.99
C GLY A 166 16.65 -5.11 -15.62
N ILE A 167 16.54 -5.99 -16.60
CA ILE A 167 16.76 -7.43 -16.41
C ILE A 167 18.18 -7.80 -16.81
N GLN A 168 18.84 -8.62 -15.99
CA GLN A 168 20.10 -9.27 -16.33
C GLN A 168 19.86 -10.78 -16.41
N TYR A 169 20.16 -11.39 -17.55
CA TYR A 169 20.08 -12.83 -17.76
C TYR A 169 21.40 -13.50 -17.35
N TYR A 170 21.31 -14.71 -16.79
CA TYR A 170 22.49 -15.46 -16.38
C TYR A 170 23.34 -15.90 -17.58
N THR A 171 22.68 -16.48 -18.58
CA THR A 171 23.26 -16.91 -19.85
C THR A 171 22.66 -16.11 -21.01
N ASN A 172 21.35 -16.18 -21.21
CA ASN A 172 20.67 -15.43 -22.28
C ASN A 172 19.15 -15.36 -22.06
N GLN A 173 18.47 -14.53 -22.85
CA GLN A 173 17.03 -14.34 -22.74
C GLN A 173 16.21 -15.61 -23.02
N ALA A 174 16.64 -16.49 -23.93
CA ALA A 174 15.88 -17.68 -24.29
C ALA A 174 15.80 -18.69 -23.14
N THR A 175 16.84 -18.80 -22.32
CA THR A 175 16.93 -19.76 -21.21
C THR A 175 16.57 -19.18 -19.85
N ASP A 176 16.65 -17.85 -19.69
CA ASP A 176 16.59 -17.23 -18.36
C ASP A 176 15.47 -16.19 -18.20
N LYS A 177 14.71 -15.90 -19.26
CA LYS A 177 13.66 -14.89 -19.19
C LYS A 177 12.62 -15.20 -18.11
N PRO A 178 12.36 -14.28 -17.16
CA PRO A 178 11.29 -14.46 -16.20
C PRO A 178 9.91 -14.52 -16.83
N TYR A 179 9.00 -15.26 -16.19
CA TYR A 179 7.58 -15.19 -16.51
C TYR A 179 6.92 -14.10 -15.67
N PHE A 180 6.42 -13.06 -16.33
CA PHE A 180 5.69 -11.94 -15.71
C PHE A 180 4.21 -12.01 -16.04
N TYR A 181 3.41 -12.59 -15.15
CA TYR A 181 1.95 -12.66 -15.35
C TYR A 181 1.25 -11.35 -15.00
N GLY A 182 1.79 -10.57 -14.04
CA GLY A 182 1.29 -9.24 -13.68
C GLY A 182 1.90 -8.09 -14.49
N GLY A 183 2.68 -8.41 -15.53
CA GLY A 183 3.40 -7.44 -16.35
C GLY A 183 4.72 -6.97 -15.75
N TYR A 184 5.60 -6.46 -16.60
CA TYR A 184 6.93 -5.96 -16.24
C TYR A 184 7.14 -4.53 -16.72
N GLU A 185 7.76 -3.71 -15.88
CA GLU A 185 8.10 -2.33 -16.20
C GLU A 185 9.55 -2.02 -15.84
N GLN A 186 10.30 -1.50 -16.81
CA GLN A 186 11.70 -1.15 -16.65
C GLN A 186 11.87 0.35 -16.49
N GLY A 187 12.89 0.75 -15.72
CA GLY A 187 13.24 2.15 -15.49
C GLY A 187 12.41 2.83 -14.40
N VAL A 188 11.58 2.08 -13.68
CA VAL A 188 10.83 2.60 -12.53
C VAL A 188 11.83 2.91 -11.42
N ASP A 189 11.90 4.17 -11.02
CA ASP A 189 12.71 4.62 -9.88
C ASP A 189 11.79 4.90 -8.69
N LEU A 190 11.88 4.05 -7.68
CA LEU A 190 11.12 4.15 -6.45
C LEU A 190 12.11 4.07 -5.29
N SER A 191 12.66 5.18 -4.82
CA SER A 191 13.65 5.17 -3.74
C SER A 191 13.02 5.02 -2.34
N LEU A 192 13.76 4.40 -1.41
CA LEU A 192 13.32 4.34 0.00
C LEU A 192 13.42 5.72 0.65
N PRO A 193 12.43 6.12 1.48
CA PRO A 193 12.46 7.39 2.19
C PRO A 193 13.56 7.40 3.26
N THR A 194 14.27 8.52 3.36
CA THR A 194 15.31 8.74 4.38
C THR A 194 14.74 8.91 5.80
N ASN A 195 13.46 9.26 5.89
CA ASN A 195 12.70 9.42 7.14
C ASN A 195 11.71 8.26 7.39
N GLY A 196 11.85 7.14 6.69
CA GLY A 196 10.93 6.00 6.81
C GLY A 196 10.75 5.52 8.26
N VAL A 197 11.83 5.46 9.04
CA VAL A 197 11.74 5.11 10.47
C VAL A 197 11.42 6.34 11.33
N THR A 198 12.11 7.45 11.13
CA THR A 198 12.02 8.62 12.01
C THR A 198 10.63 9.28 11.99
N ALA A 199 9.89 9.15 10.89
CA ALA A 199 8.51 9.63 10.78
C ALA A 199 7.55 8.97 11.79
N LEU A 200 7.87 7.78 12.31
CA LEU A 200 7.04 7.08 13.29
C LEU A 200 7.29 7.56 14.74
N LYS A 201 8.34 8.34 14.99
CA LYS A 201 8.70 8.81 16.33
C LYS A 201 7.64 9.71 16.95
N THR A 202 7.20 10.75 16.22
CA THR A 202 6.21 11.70 16.72
C THR A 202 4.84 11.05 16.97
N PRO A 203 4.28 10.22 16.07
CA PRO A 203 3.10 9.43 16.38
C PRO A 203 3.26 8.53 17.60
N ALA A 204 4.44 7.91 17.81
CA ALA A 204 4.66 7.08 18.99
C ALA A 204 4.60 7.87 20.30
N GLN A 205 5.11 9.12 20.30
CA GLN A 205 5.03 10.02 21.44
C GLN A 205 3.60 10.58 21.63
N ASN A 206 2.83 10.68 20.55
CA ASN A 206 1.47 11.22 20.53
C ASN A 206 0.44 10.11 20.28
N ASN A 207 -0.06 9.50 21.35
CA ASN A 207 -1.06 8.41 21.33
C ASN A 207 -0.53 7.07 20.82
N GLY A 208 0.78 6.84 20.90
CA GLY A 208 1.42 5.55 20.67
C GLY A 208 2.20 5.06 21.90
N LEU A 209 2.93 3.96 21.74
CA LEU A 209 3.81 3.42 22.77
C LEU A 209 5.27 3.74 22.43
N TYR A 210 5.97 4.40 23.35
CA TYR A 210 7.34 4.89 23.15
C TYR A 210 8.31 4.34 24.20
N PHE A 211 9.40 3.71 23.73
CA PHE A 211 10.51 3.22 24.54
C PHE A 211 11.78 4.03 24.24
N ASN A 212 12.42 4.59 25.26
CA ASN A 212 13.63 5.41 25.11
C ASN A 212 14.90 4.61 25.44
N GLY A 213 15.60 4.15 24.41
CA GLY A 213 16.86 3.41 24.54
C GLY A 213 18.07 4.24 24.97
N ASN A 214 17.89 5.55 25.22
CA ASN A 214 18.91 6.39 25.84
C ASN A 214 18.90 6.31 27.37
N ASN A 215 17.82 5.79 27.97
CA ASN A 215 17.74 5.62 29.42
C ASN A 215 18.69 4.49 29.88
N SER A 216 19.29 4.67 31.05
CA SER A 216 20.21 3.69 31.64
C SER A 216 19.52 2.33 31.80
N GLY A 217 20.14 1.27 31.28
CA GLY A 217 19.61 -0.09 31.30
C GLY A 217 18.47 -0.39 30.31
N GLN A 218 18.04 0.57 29.48
CA GLN A 218 16.92 0.41 28.55
C GLN A 218 17.33 0.32 27.06
N GLY A 219 18.62 0.14 26.79
CA GLY A 219 19.15 0.08 25.41
C GLY A 219 18.66 -1.12 24.59
N THR A 220 18.10 -2.16 25.22
CA THR A 220 17.42 -3.28 24.57
C THR A 220 16.04 -3.47 25.20
N VAL A 221 15.02 -3.66 24.37
CA VAL A 221 13.65 -3.91 24.81
C VAL A 221 13.19 -5.23 24.23
N TYR A 222 12.81 -6.17 25.10
CA TYR A 222 12.19 -7.43 24.73
C TYR A 222 10.69 -7.23 24.74
N LEU A 223 10.02 -7.55 23.65
CA LEU A 223 8.62 -7.29 23.38
C LEU A 223 7.95 -8.61 22.98
N LYS A 224 7.03 -9.10 23.81
CA LYS A 224 6.28 -10.32 23.56
C LYS A 224 4.81 -9.96 23.39
N PHE A 225 4.30 -10.10 22.18
CA PHE A 225 2.89 -9.94 21.89
C PHE A 225 2.09 -11.12 22.45
N ASN A 226 1.01 -10.83 23.15
CA ASN A 226 0.16 -11.82 23.80
C ASN A 226 -1.32 -11.45 23.61
N GLY A 227 -1.77 -11.49 22.35
CA GLY A 227 -3.11 -11.04 21.98
C GLY A 227 -3.23 -9.53 22.09
N ASP A 228 -4.18 -9.06 22.93
CA ASP A 228 -4.41 -7.62 23.16
C ASP A 228 -3.37 -6.97 24.09
N TYR A 229 -2.47 -7.76 24.67
CA TYR A 229 -1.43 -7.27 25.57
C TYR A 229 -0.04 -7.36 24.94
N LEU A 230 0.80 -6.38 25.26
CA LEU A 230 2.24 -6.43 25.01
C LEU A 230 2.96 -6.61 26.34
N LEU A 231 3.72 -7.68 26.44
CA LEU A 231 4.62 -7.92 27.56
C LEU A 231 5.98 -7.34 27.20
N TYR A 232 6.55 -6.48 28.04
CA TYR A 232 7.87 -5.91 27.79
C TYR A 232 8.81 -6.01 28.99
N ARG A 233 10.11 -6.00 28.71
CA ARG A 233 11.18 -5.92 29.72
C ARG A 233 12.48 -5.42 29.09
N TYR A 234 13.41 -4.95 29.91
CA TYR A 234 14.71 -4.45 29.45
C TYR A 234 15.87 -5.43 29.68
N SER A 235 15.65 -6.47 30.50
CA SER A 235 16.62 -7.52 30.79
C SER A 235 15.96 -8.90 30.81
N THR A 236 16.68 -9.94 30.41
CA THR A 236 16.19 -11.32 30.48
C THR A 236 16.02 -11.84 31.91
N MET A 237 16.66 -11.17 32.87
CA MET A 237 16.59 -11.50 34.29
C MET A 237 15.40 -10.87 35.02
N THR A 238 14.74 -9.88 34.42
CA THR A 238 13.59 -9.22 35.03
C THR A 238 12.28 -9.86 34.57
N PRO A 239 11.23 -9.83 35.42
CA PRO A 239 9.88 -10.20 34.98
C PRO A 239 9.41 -9.26 33.86
N TYR A 240 8.38 -9.69 33.14
CA TYR A 240 7.71 -8.86 32.15
C TYR A 240 6.77 -7.88 32.85
N ASP A 241 6.85 -6.62 32.45
CA ASP A 241 5.74 -5.69 32.59
C ASP A 241 4.70 -5.97 31.50
N SER A 242 3.45 -5.61 31.72
CA SER A 242 2.37 -5.82 30.76
C SER A 242 1.64 -4.51 30.48
N VAL A 243 1.33 -4.28 29.21
CA VAL A 243 0.52 -3.14 28.79
C VAL A 243 -0.59 -3.60 27.84
N HIS A 244 -1.80 -3.06 28.02
CA HIS A 244 -2.92 -3.30 27.12
C HIS A 244 -2.78 -2.43 25.87
N LEU A 245 -2.51 -3.05 24.72
CA LEU A 245 -2.13 -2.38 23.49
C LEU A 245 -3.21 -1.43 22.94
N PRO A 246 -4.50 -1.78 22.91
CA PRO A 246 -5.54 -0.86 22.41
C PRO A 246 -5.59 0.48 23.15
N THR A 247 -5.26 0.48 24.44
CA THR A 247 -5.23 1.71 25.26
C THR A 247 -3.87 2.41 25.26
N ALA A 248 -2.77 1.68 25.14
CA ALA A 248 -1.43 2.25 25.21
C ALA A 248 -0.87 2.70 23.85
N ALA A 249 -1.31 2.08 22.77
CA ALA A 249 -1.01 2.50 21.41
C ALA A 249 -2.30 2.53 20.57
N PRO A 250 -3.27 3.40 20.90
CA PRO A 250 -4.53 3.50 20.14
C PRO A 250 -4.31 3.90 18.67
N ASN A 251 -3.20 4.59 18.36
CA ASN A 251 -2.81 4.87 16.97
C ASN A 251 -2.05 3.72 16.29
N GLY A 252 -1.77 2.63 17.00
CA GLY A 252 -1.10 1.43 16.49
C GLY A 252 0.43 1.52 16.42
N VAL A 253 1.07 2.60 16.87
CA VAL A 253 2.53 2.76 16.75
C VAL A 253 3.24 2.35 18.04
N ILE A 254 4.25 1.48 17.89
CA ILE A 254 5.19 1.10 18.96
C ILE A 254 6.60 1.48 18.50
N TYR A 255 7.32 2.29 19.25
CA TYR A 255 8.60 2.84 18.82
C TYR A 255 9.70 2.64 19.87
N VAL A 256 10.82 2.06 19.45
CA VAL A 256 12.03 1.91 20.26
C VAL A 256 13.08 2.90 19.74
N ASP A 257 13.28 3.99 20.47
CA ASP A 257 14.21 5.06 20.10
C ASP A 257 15.64 4.76 20.51
N ASN A 258 16.57 4.84 19.58
CA ASN A 258 18.00 4.63 19.80
C ASN A 258 18.30 3.37 20.65
N GLY A 259 17.74 2.23 20.26
CA GLY A 259 17.85 0.97 21.00
C GLY A 259 17.84 -0.26 20.10
N ILE A 260 17.63 -1.42 20.71
CA ILE A 260 17.44 -2.71 20.05
C ILE A 260 16.07 -3.24 20.47
N ALA A 261 15.23 -3.62 19.52
CA ALA A 261 13.99 -4.31 19.82
C ALA A 261 14.17 -5.82 19.59
N ARG A 262 13.62 -6.65 20.49
CA ARG A 262 13.55 -8.10 20.30
C ARG A 262 12.11 -8.54 20.42
N ILE A 263 11.56 -9.13 19.37
CA ILE A 263 10.12 -9.37 19.26
C ILE A 263 9.78 -10.86 19.09
N GLN A 264 8.61 -11.23 19.59
CA GLN A 264 7.99 -12.56 19.44
C GLN A 264 6.50 -12.50 19.84
N GLY A 265 5.76 -13.57 19.57
CA GLY A 265 4.42 -13.83 20.10
C GLY A 265 3.29 -13.65 19.10
N THR A 266 2.09 -13.37 19.61
CA THR A 266 0.85 -13.34 18.83
C THR A 266 0.23 -11.95 18.86
N VAL A 267 0.10 -11.33 17.68
CA VAL A 267 -0.44 -9.98 17.48
C VAL A 267 -1.94 -10.05 17.22
N LYS A 268 -2.73 -9.29 17.98
CA LYS A 268 -4.16 -9.08 17.73
C LYS A 268 -4.42 -7.60 17.53
N GLY A 269 -4.97 -7.21 16.37
CA GLY A 269 -5.11 -5.81 15.94
C GLY A 269 -4.05 -5.36 14.94
N ALA A 270 -4.07 -4.06 14.61
CA ALA A 270 -3.18 -3.46 13.63
C ALA A 270 -2.10 -2.62 14.31
N TYR A 271 -0.83 -3.03 14.19
CA TYR A 271 0.30 -2.35 14.82
C TYR A 271 1.49 -2.21 13.88
N THR A 272 2.31 -1.19 14.11
CA THR A 272 3.63 -1.05 13.52
C THR A 272 4.66 -0.86 14.61
N ILE A 273 5.62 -1.78 14.68
CA ILE A 273 6.81 -1.62 15.51
C ILE A 273 7.93 -0.97 14.71
N ALA A 274 8.48 0.11 15.24
CA ALA A 274 9.63 0.80 14.69
C ALA A 274 10.81 0.80 15.66
N CYS A 275 12.03 0.67 15.13
CA CYS A 275 13.25 0.76 15.92
C CYS A 275 14.28 1.64 15.23
N SER A 276 14.65 2.74 15.88
CA SER A 276 15.69 3.67 15.42
C SER A 276 16.99 3.49 16.19
N GLY A 277 18.07 3.96 15.57
CA GLY A 277 19.40 3.97 16.15
C GLY A 277 20.47 4.01 15.07
N SER A 278 21.55 4.74 15.35
CA SER A 278 22.67 4.92 14.43
C SER A 278 24.01 4.41 15.00
N SER A 279 24.07 4.11 16.31
CA SER A 279 25.25 3.51 16.94
C SER A 279 25.31 1.99 16.74
N SER A 280 26.49 1.39 16.87
CA SER A 280 26.74 -0.05 16.62
C SER A 280 25.66 -0.95 17.26
N GLY A 281 24.92 -1.67 16.41
CA GLY A 281 23.84 -2.59 16.78
C GLY A 281 22.45 -1.96 16.98
N LYS A 282 22.36 -0.65 17.26
CA LYS A 282 21.07 0.04 17.47
C LYS A 282 20.28 0.20 16.17
N GLY A 283 18.96 0.39 16.29
CA GLY A 283 18.03 0.42 15.16
C GLY A 283 17.76 -0.96 14.56
N THR A 284 18.13 -2.03 15.26
CA THR A 284 17.96 -3.42 14.85
C THR A 284 16.77 -4.04 15.56
N ILE A 285 15.97 -4.80 14.81
CA ILE A 285 14.89 -5.63 15.36
C ILE A 285 15.30 -7.10 15.25
N TRP A 286 15.26 -7.82 16.36
CA TRP A 286 15.52 -9.26 16.42
C TRP A 286 14.22 -10.02 16.52
N LEU A 287 14.08 -11.09 15.74
CA LEU A 287 13.00 -12.06 15.87
C LEU A 287 13.49 -13.17 16.80
N ASP A 288 12.96 -13.21 18.03
CA ASP A 288 13.37 -14.18 19.05
C ASP A 288 12.63 -15.51 18.93
N ASP A 289 11.43 -15.47 18.35
CA ASP A 289 10.57 -16.63 18.09
C ASP A 289 9.53 -16.19 17.03
N ASP A 290 8.56 -17.06 16.76
CA ASP A 290 7.41 -16.78 15.92
C ASP A 290 6.75 -15.43 16.25
N ILE A 291 6.37 -14.69 15.22
CA ILE A 291 5.58 -13.46 15.32
C ILE A 291 4.38 -13.57 14.37
N ILE A 292 3.24 -13.99 14.91
CA ILE A 292 2.07 -14.40 14.12
C ILE A 292 0.84 -13.57 14.45
N TYR A 293 -0.16 -13.61 13.56
CA TYR A 293 -1.48 -13.02 13.81
C TYR A 293 -2.30 -13.93 14.73
N SER A 294 -3.13 -13.34 15.58
CA SER A 294 -4.07 -14.07 16.43
C SER A 294 -5.11 -14.81 15.59
N LYS A 295 -5.48 -14.24 14.44
CA LYS A 295 -6.32 -14.88 13.43
C LYS A 295 -5.60 -14.88 12.08
N ASP A 296 -5.33 -16.07 11.56
CA ASP A 296 -4.70 -16.21 10.25
C ASP A 296 -5.66 -15.78 9.14
N PRO A 297 -5.34 -14.72 8.36
CA PRO A 297 -6.22 -14.19 7.32
C PRO A 297 -6.42 -15.16 6.15
N ARG A 298 -5.58 -16.20 6.01
CA ARG A 298 -5.74 -17.23 4.98
C ARG A 298 -6.91 -18.17 5.28
N THR A 299 -7.27 -18.30 6.56
CA THR A 299 -8.35 -19.18 7.03
C THR A 299 -9.52 -18.38 7.60
N ASP A 300 -9.29 -17.19 8.15
CA ASP A 300 -10.31 -16.28 8.66
C ASP A 300 -10.25 -14.94 7.89
N PRO A 301 -11.07 -14.76 6.84
CA PRO A 301 -11.07 -13.52 6.06
C PRO A 301 -11.55 -12.29 6.85
N THR A 302 -12.12 -12.47 8.05
CA THR A 302 -12.52 -11.36 8.94
C THR A 302 -11.37 -10.83 9.79
N SER A 303 -10.19 -11.46 9.71
CA SER A 303 -9.01 -11.02 10.45
C SER A 303 -8.63 -9.58 10.09
N THR A 304 -8.61 -8.72 11.10
CA THR A 304 -8.11 -7.34 11.04
C THR A 304 -6.66 -7.23 11.49
N ASP A 305 -6.03 -8.36 11.84
CA ASP A 305 -4.68 -8.37 12.40
C ASP A 305 -3.66 -8.01 11.33
N MET A 306 -2.81 -7.02 11.62
CA MET A 306 -1.76 -6.53 10.72
C MET A 306 -0.54 -6.08 11.52
N LEU A 307 0.65 -6.46 11.06
CA LEU A 307 1.92 -6.06 11.68
C LEU A 307 2.84 -5.42 10.63
N GLY A 308 3.32 -4.23 10.95
CA GLY A 308 4.47 -3.60 10.30
C GLY A 308 5.71 -3.72 11.18
N ILE A 309 6.83 -4.14 10.61
CA ILE A 309 8.14 -4.13 11.26
C ILE A 309 9.00 -3.12 10.53
N VAL A 310 9.47 -2.06 11.19
CA VAL A 310 10.17 -0.94 10.58
C VAL A 310 11.52 -0.73 11.29
N ALA A 311 12.59 -1.25 10.72
CA ALA A 311 13.94 -1.16 11.30
C ALA A 311 14.81 -0.14 10.57
N GLN A 312 15.60 0.63 11.32
CA GLN A 312 16.56 1.55 10.72
C GLN A 312 17.78 0.81 10.17
N SER A 313 18.29 -0.17 10.92
CA SER A 313 19.51 -0.92 10.59
C SER A 313 19.18 -2.25 9.93
N ASN A 314 18.76 -3.27 10.69
CA ASN A 314 18.51 -4.61 10.17
C ASN A 314 17.35 -5.29 10.90
N VAL A 315 16.80 -6.33 10.28
CA VAL A 315 15.92 -7.30 10.94
C VAL A 315 16.59 -8.67 10.89
N TRP A 316 16.87 -9.24 12.06
CA TRP A 316 17.59 -10.51 12.17
C TRP A 316 16.75 -11.59 12.84
N ILE A 317 16.71 -12.79 12.25
CA ILE A 317 16.27 -13.98 12.96
C ILE A 317 17.38 -14.43 13.92
N THR A 318 17.08 -14.48 15.20
CA THR A 318 18.03 -14.85 16.24
C THR A 318 18.51 -16.30 16.07
N ASP A 319 19.79 -16.56 16.32
CA ASP A 319 20.31 -17.92 16.49
C ASP A 319 20.07 -18.41 17.93
N ASN A 320 18.89 -18.99 18.16
CA ASN A 320 18.46 -19.53 19.46
C ASN A 320 17.63 -20.81 19.27
N THR A 321 17.33 -21.50 20.36
CA THR A 321 16.59 -22.78 20.33
C THR A 321 15.23 -22.69 19.62
N PRO A 322 14.37 -21.67 19.86
CA PRO A 322 13.10 -21.54 19.13
C PRO A 322 13.27 -21.51 17.61
N ASN A 323 14.26 -20.75 17.12
CA ASN A 323 14.53 -20.59 15.70
C ASN A 323 15.44 -21.69 15.11
N ARG A 324 15.46 -22.90 15.69
CA ARG A 324 16.17 -24.07 15.12
C ARG A 324 15.26 -25.01 14.33
N ASN A 325 13.94 -24.81 14.37
CA ASN A 325 13.00 -25.67 13.67
C ASN A 325 11.81 -24.88 13.11
N ASN A 326 12.10 -24.08 12.07
CA ASN A 326 11.21 -23.12 11.41
C ASN A 326 11.02 -21.83 12.21
N ILE A 327 10.53 -20.80 11.52
CA ILE A 327 10.00 -19.57 12.11
C ILE A 327 8.82 -19.09 11.28
N ASN A 328 7.74 -18.67 11.94
CA ASN A 328 6.54 -18.13 11.33
C ASN A 328 6.49 -16.62 11.57
N ILE A 329 6.38 -15.86 10.48
CA ILE A 329 6.40 -14.39 10.50
C ILE A 329 5.19 -13.89 9.72
N ASN A 330 4.28 -13.20 10.38
CA ASN A 330 3.15 -12.52 9.75
C ASN A 330 3.38 -11.01 9.84
N ALA A 331 4.05 -10.42 8.85
CA ALA A 331 4.37 -9.00 8.86
C ALA A 331 4.77 -8.46 7.49
N SER A 332 4.55 -7.15 7.30
CA SER A 332 5.27 -6.37 6.30
C SER A 332 6.54 -5.80 6.95
N ILE A 333 7.71 -6.17 6.44
CA ILE A 333 9.01 -5.80 6.99
C ILE A 333 9.61 -4.69 6.13
N TYR A 334 10.00 -3.58 6.75
CA TYR A 334 10.71 -2.46 6.15
C TYR A 334 12.05 -2.28 6.85
N VAL A 335 13.14 -2.20 6.07
CA VAL A 335 14.49 -1.96 6.57
C VAL A 335 15.13 -0.82 5.80
N GLN A 336 15.42 0.28 6.49
CA GLN A 336 15.84 1.53 5.84
C GLN A 336 17.26 1.48 5.26
N ASN A 337 18.23 0.96 6.02
CA ASN A 337 19.65 1.01 5.65
C ASN A 337 20.26 -0.37 5.37
N GLY A 338 19.83 -1.42 6.06
CA GLY A 338 20.31 -2.80 5.88
C GLY A 338 19.26 -3.71 5.27
N GLY A 339 19.08 -4.91 5.84
CA GLY A 339 18.07 -5.85 5.34
C GLY A 339 17.56 -6.88 6.33
N PHE A 340 16.80 -7.83 5.78
CA PHE A 340 16.23 -8.95 6.52
C PHE A 340 17.07 -10.21 6.31
N GLY A 341 17.61 -10.77 7.38
CA GLY A 341 18.47 -11.95 7.31
C GLY A 341 18.39 -12.84 8.55
N ALA A 342 19.22 -13.89 8.57
CA ALA A 342 19.38 -14.75 9.73
C ALA A 342 20.77 -14.56 10.36
N GLU A 343 20.81 -14.46 11.69
CA GLU A 343 22.06 -14.44 12.43
C GLU A 343 22.85 -15.72 12.15
N LYS A 344 24.16 -15.60 11.88
CA LYS A 344 25.06 -16.73 11.58
C LYS A 344 24.53 -17.66 10.48
N TYR A 345 23.92 -17.10 9.43
CA TYR A 345 23.28 -17.86 8.36
C TYR A 345 24.17 -18.95 7.71
N ASP A 346 25.49 -18.76 7.73
CA ASP A 346 26.53 -19.61 7.13
C ASP A 346 27.14 -20.64 8.09
N THR A 347 26.87 -20.53 9.39
CA THR A 347 27.47 -21.37 10.45
C THR A 347 26.44 -21.99 11.38
N ARG A 348 25.21 -21.46 11.43
CA ARG A 348 24.10 -22.04 12.18
C ARG A 348 23.63 -23.36 11.54
N PRO A 349 23.12 -24.32 12.34
CA PRO A 349 22.57 -25.56 11.80
C PRO A 349 21.38 -25.30 10.85
N VAL A 350 21.03 -26.30 10.04
CA VAL A 350 19.78 -26.27 9.27
C VAL A 350 18.62 -26.02 10.24
N SER A 351 17.96 -24.88 10.05
CA SER A 351 16.99 -24.29 10.98
C SER A 351 15.55 -24.41 10.46
N GLY A 352 15.30 -25.24 9.45
CA GLY A 352 13.98 -25.41 8.82
C GLY A 352 13.67 -24.32 7.79
N THR A 353 12.45 -23.79 7.84
CA THR A 353 11.88 -22.86 6.84
C THR A 353 11.39 -21.57 7.50
N ILE A 354 11.67 -20.43 6.86
CA ILE A 354 11.02 -19.14 7.18
C ILE A 354 9.68 -19.10 6.46
N ASN A 355 8.59 -19.18 7.23
CA ASN A 355 7.23 -19.02 6.74
C ASN A 355 6.82 -17.56 6.91
N LEU A 356 7.03 -16.75 5.88
CA LEU A 356 6.62 -15.34 5.87
C LEU A 356 5.24 -15.22 5.20
N LEU A 357 4.29 -14.61 5.89
CA LEU A 357 3.06 -14.07 5.32
C LEU A 357 3.11 -12.54 5.38
N GLY A 358 3.38 -11.91 4.24
CA GLY A 358 3.46 -10.45 4.13
C GLY A 358 4.43 -10.00 3.05
N GLY A 359 5.38 -9.13 3.41
CA GLY A 359 6.30 -8.52 2.44
C GLY A 359 7.65 -8.16 3.04
N ILE A 360 8.68 -8.13 2.20
CA ILE A 360 10.04 -7.70 2.58
C ILE A 360 10.42 -6.48 1.75
N ILE A 361 10.69 -5.37 2.43
CA ILE A 361 11.16 -4.12 1.87
C ILE A 361 12.48 -3.82 2.56
N GLN A 362 13.57 -3.82 1.79
CA GLN A 362 14.91 -3.70 2.35
C GLN A 362 15.80 -2.82 1.48
N ASN A 363 16.84 -2.27 2.09
CA ASN A 363 17.88 -1.60 1.33
C ASN A 363 18.78 -2.64 0.68
N THR A 364 19.42 -3.48 1.48
CA THR A 364 20.33 -4.53 1.01
C THR A 364 19.75 -5.90 1.31
N ARG A 365 19.64 -6.75 0.30
CA ARG A 365 19.25 -8.15 0.49
C ARG A 365 20.27 -8.88 1.38
N GLN A 366 19.81 -9.44 2.50
CA GLN A 366 20.65 -10.25 3.39
C GLN A 366 20.43 -11.75 3.18
N ALA A 367 21.39 -12.55 3.65
CA ALA A 367 21.32 -14.00 3.58
C ALA A 367 20.61 -14.60 4.80
N VAL A 368 19.89 -15.70 4.57
CA VAL A 368 19.16 -16.46 5.61
C VAL A 368 19.63 -17.90 5.74
N GLY A 369 20.45 -18.37 4.80
CA GLY A 369 20.99 -19.71 4.77
C GLY A 369 21.88 -19.93 3.55
N THR A 370 22.59 -21.06 3.53
CA THR A 370 23.41 -21.50 2.39
C THR A 370 22.86 -22.80 1.81
N PHE A 371 23.08 -22.99 0.50
CA PHE A 371 22.59 -24.15 -0.24
C PHE A 371 23.75 -24.78 -1.02
N GLN A 372 23.73 -26.11 -1.12
CA GLN A 372 24.65 -26.90 -1.93
C GLN A 372 23.82 -27.88 -2.76
N ASN A 373 23.95 -27.84 -4.09
CA ASN A 373 23.18 -28.68 -5.03
C ASN A 373 21.64 -28.63 -4.82
N GLY A 374 21.12 -27.44 -4.46
CA GLY A 374 19.69 -27.24 -4.19
C GLY A 374 19.19 -27.79 -2.85
N VAL A 375 20.08 -28.33 -2.02
CA VAL A 375 19.80 -28.78 -0.65
C VAL A 375 20.35 -27.75 0.33
N ILE A 376 19.59 -27.47 1.39
CA ILE A 376 20.03 -26.55 2.44
C ILE A 376 21.21 -27.14 3.22
N LYS A 377 22.23 -26.31 3.47
CA LYS A 377 23.43 -26.68 4.25
C LYS A 377 23.44 -26.01 5.61
N THR A 378 23.07 -24.73 5.68
CA THR A 378 23.01 -23.93 6.91
C THR A 378 21.85 -22.94 6.85
N GLY A 379 21.33 -22.54 8.02
CA GLY A 379 20.26 -21.52 8.11
C GLY A 379 18.90 -22.03 7.63
N PHE A 380 18.15 -21.20 6.91
CA PHE A 380 16.74 -21.44 6.58
C PHE A 380 16.45 -21.60 5.08
N SER A 381 15.47 -22.46 4.78
CA SER A 381 14.73 -22.45 3.53
C SER A 381 13.71 -21.31 3.53
N LYS A 382 13.25 -20.87 2.35
CA LYS A 382 12.35 -19.73 2.22
C LYS A 382 10.96 -20.19 1.78
N SER A 383 9.93 -19.78 2.52
CA SER A 383 8.52 -19.92 2.15
C SER A 383 7.86 -18.56 2.34
N TYR A 384 7.96 -17.70 1.31
CA TYR A 384 7.43 -16.35 1.35
C TYR A 384 6.12 -16.29 0.60
N ARG A 385 5.04 -15.97 1.30
CA ARG A 385 3.71 -15.75 0.76
C ARG A 385 3.32 -14.31 0.96
N TYR A 386 2.72 -13.72 -0.06
CA TYR A 386 2.22 -12.36 -0.01
C TYR A 386 0.88 -12.31 0.73
N ASP A 387 0.72 -11.36 1.65
CA ASP A 387 -0.58 -11.01 2.21
C ASP A 387 -1.27 -10.00 1.28
N THR A 388 -2.26 -10.47 0.52
CA THR A 388 -2.96 -9.66 -0.48
C THR A 388 -3.70 -8.47 0.09
N ARG A 389 -3.99 -8.47 1.41
CA ARG A 389 -4.63 -7.34 2.08
C ARG A 389 -3.75 -6.09 2.05
N PHE A 390 -2.43 -6.24 1.88
CA PHE A 390 -1.52 -5.09 1.78
C PHE A 390 -1.68 -4.25 0.50
N MET A 391 -2.48 -4.70 -0.47
CA MET A 391 -2.85 -3.90 -1.64
C MET A 391 -3.86 -2.79 -1.30
N THR A 392 -4.69 -2.98 -0.27
CA THR A 392 -5.81 -2.08 0.05
C THR A 392 -5.75 -1.55 1.48
N ALA A 393 -4.96 -2.18 2.34
CA ALA A 393 -4.73 -1.79 3.72
C ALA A 393 -3.23 -1.81 4.01
N SER A 394 -2.80 -1.15 5.08
CA SER A 394 -1.39 -1.09 5.46
C SER A 394 -1.29 -1.02 6.97
N PRO A 395 -0.19 -1.54 7.56
CA PRO A 395 0.05 -1.33 8.98
C PRO A 395 0.03 0.17 9.32
N PRO A 396 -0.45 0.58 10.50
CA PRO A 396 -0.56 1.99 10.87
C PRO A 396 0.79 2.71 10.70
N PHE A 397 0.78 3.88 10.07
CA PHE A 397 1.99 4.70 9.85
C PHE A 397 3.14 4.01 9.11
N PHE A 398 2.90 2.90 8.39
CA PHE A 398 3.94 2.23 7.61
C PHE A 398 4.58 3.19 6.59
N PRO A 399 5.90 3.05 6.28
CA PRO A 399 6.59 3.95 5.36
C PRO A 399 5.89 4.08 4.00
N GLY A 400 5.70 5.32 3.59
CA GLY A 400 5.09 5.68 2.31
C GLY A 400 6.10 5.74 1.18
N THR A 401 5.63 5.56 -0.04
CA THR A 401 6.38 5.73 -1.31
C THR A 401 6.57 7.18 -1.72
N GLY A 402 5.96 8.14 -0.99
CA GLY A 402 5.92 9.56 -1.35
C GLY A 402 4.81 9.94 -2.34
N GLY A 403 4.26 8.95 -3.07
CA GLY A 403 3.14 9.16 -3.99
C GLY A 403 1.77 8.94 -3.35
N PHE A 404 0.74 9.44 -4.02
CA PHE A 404 -0.67 9.17 -3.76
C PHE A 404 -1.25 8.24 -4.82
N GLU A 405 -2.19 7.40 -4.41
CA GLU A 405 -2.98 6.52 -5.27
C GLU A 405 -4.47 6.90 -5.16
N ILE A 406 -5.18 6.85 -6.28
CA ILE A 406 -6.63 7.03 -6.31
C ILE A 406 -7.29 5.79 -5.72
N VAL A 407 -8.06 5.96 -4.65
CA VAL A 407 -8.79 4.87 -3.98
C VAL A 407 -10.28 4.86 -4.32
N SER A 408 -10.85 6.01 -4.71
CA SER A 408 -12.21 6.07 -5.20
C SER A 408 -12.40 7.23 -6.17
N TRP A 409 -13.32 7.03 -7.12
CA TRP A 409 -13.78 8.03 -8.06
C TRP A 409 -15.30 7.97 -8.10
N TYR A 410 -15.95 9.08 -7.77
CA TYR A 410 -17.41 9.21 -7.69
C TYR A 410 -17.84 10.41 -8.55
N GLU A 411 -18.83 10.18 -9.40
CA GLU A 411 -19.32 11.12 -10.42
C GLU A 411 -20.76 11.57 -10.19
#